data_AF-A0A957N607-F1
#
_entry.id   AF-A0A957N607-F1
#
_cell.length_a   1.000
_cell.length_b   1.000
_cell.length_c   1.000
_cell.angle_alpha   90.00
_cell.angle_beta   90.00
_cell.angle_gamma   90.00
#
_symmetry.space_group_name_H-M   'P 1'
#
loop_
_entity.id
_entity.type
_entity.pdbx_description
1 polymer ?
#
loop_
_entity_poly.entity_id
_entity_poly.type
_entity_poly.pdbx_seq_one_letter_code
_entity_poly.pdbx_strand_id
1 'polypeptide(L)' 'QLDQLAEIVSVVPSVKSRGNAVDIRLEVETAPDVDVPLKTDEVVDVTREIIEQDMGLKLGKLDVHMRYAPYDPDWV' A
#
# COMPACT_ATOMS: atom_id res chain seq x y z
N GLN A 1 -3.04 -7.14 -6.43
CA GLN A 1 -3.79 -6.00 -6.99
C GLN A 1 -3.25 -4.63 -6.54
N LEU A 2 -2.64 -4.48 -5.36
CA LEU A 2 -1.97 -3.22 -4.98
C LEU A 2 -0.74 -2.88 -5.86
N ASP A 3 -0.11 -3.91 -6.41
CA ASP A 3 1.03 -3.89 -7.33
C ASP A 3 0.67 -3.38 -8.74
N GLN A 4 -0.61 -3.12 -9.03
CA GLN A 4 -1.08 -2.65 -10.33
C GLN A 4 -1.43 -1.16 -10.36
N LEU A 5 -1.27 -0.46 -9.23
CA LEU A 5 -1.34 0.99 -9.21
C LEU A 5 -0.12 1.54 -9.95
N ALA A 6 -0.36 2.09 -11.15
CA ALA A 6 0.67 2.71 -11.96
C ALA A 6 1.47 3.69 -11.09
N GLU A 7 2.81 3.69 -11.26
CA GLU A 7 3.79 4.53 -10.55
C GLU A 7 4.24 4.02 -9.16
N ILE A 8 3.75 2.85 -8.71
CA ILE A 8 4.32 2.16 -7.56
C ILE A 8 5.46 1.25 -8.03
N VAL A 9 6.66 1.48 -7.48
CA VAL A 9 7.88 0.73 -7.77
C VAL A 9 7.86 -0.59 -7.02
N SER A 10 7.54 -0.54 -5.72
CA SER A 10 7.42 -1.73 -4.89
C SER A 10 6.46 -1.53 -3.72
N VAL A 11 5.81 -2.63 -3.32
CA VAL A 11 4.97 -2.68 -2.12
C VAL A 11 5.43 -3.85 -1.26
N VAL A 12 5.76 -3.57 0.00
CA VAL A 12 6.06 -4.58 1.00
C VAL A 12 5.00 -4.51 2.11
N PRO A 13 3.98 -5.38 2.08
CA PRO A 13 2.99 -5.48 3.15
C PRO A 13 3.53 -6.29 4.32
N SER A 14 3.47 -5.74 5.53
CA SER A 14 3.67 -6.43 6.79
C SER A 14 2.33 -6.60 7.49
N VAL A 15 1.90 -7.84 7.68
CA VAL A 15 0.57 -8.19 8.17
C VAL A 15 0.67 -8.81 9.56
N LYS A 16 -0.09 -8.27 10.51
CA LYS A 16 -0.18 -8.79 11.88
C LYS A 16 -1.63 -9.11 12.24
N SER A 17 -1.90 -10.39 12.46
CA SER A 17 -3.23 -10.88 12.84
C SER A 17 -3.58 -10.51 14.29
N ARG A 18 -4.81 -10.03 14.50
CA ARG A 18 -5.43 -9.73 15.79
C ARG A 18 -6.85 -10.31 15.88
N GLY A 19 -6.96 -11.61 16.11
CA GLY A 19 -8.25 -12.27 16.24
C GLY A 19 -9.07 -12.16 14.95
N ASN A 20 -10.15 -11.37 14.96
CA ASN A 20 -10.98 -11.10 13.78
C ASN A 20 -10.58 -9.85 12.98
N ALA A 21 -9.48 -9.20 13.38
CA ALA A 21 -8.95 -8.03 12.72
C ALA A 21 -7.50 -8.25 12.27
N VAL A 22 -7.05 -7.43 11.33
CA VAL A 22 -5.69 -7.44 10.81
C VAL A 22 -5.11 -6.04 10.87
N ASP A 23 -3.96 -5.92 11.53
CA ASP A 23 -3.15 -4.71 11.48
C ASP A 23 -2.18 -4.85 10.30
N ILE A 24 -2.10 -3.83 9.44
CA ILE A 24 -1.27 -3.83 8.24
C ILE A 24 -0.35 -2.62 8.25
N ARG A 25 0.93 -2.86 7.99
CA ARG A 25 1.87 -1.82 7.61
C ARG A 25 2.24 -2.01 6.16
N LEU A 26 2.07 -0.98 5.34
CA LEU A 26 2.49 -0.96 3.95
C LEU A 26 3.72 -0.07 3.82
N GLU A 27 4.83 -0.66 3.38
CA GLU A 27 5.96 0.11 2.89
C GLU A 27 5.81 0.20 1.37
N VAL A 28 5.60 1.42 0.88
CA VAL A 28 5.35 1.69 -0.54
C VAL A 28 6.49 2.56 -1.06
N GLU A 29 7.12 2.09 -2.11
CA GLU A 29 8.11 2.86 -2.85
C GLU A 29 7.48 3.39 -4.13
N THR A 30 7.50 4.71 -4.32
CA THR A 30 6.90 5.38 -5.46
C THR A 30 7.96 6.10 -6.30
N ALA A 31 7.64 6.33 -7.58
CA ALA A 31 8.44 7.20 -8.43
C ALA A 31 8.49 8.65 -7.88
N PRO A 32 9.55 9.43 -8.17
CA PRO A 32 9.75 10.78 -7.64
C PRO A 32 8.70 11.81 -8.10
N ASP A 33 7.99 11.54 -9.21
CA ASP A 33 6.95 12.43 -9.75
C ASP A 33 5.53 12.11 -9.24
N VAL A 34 5.39 11.18 -8.28
CA VAL A 34 4.08 10.77 -7.75
C VAL A 34 3.53 11.78 -6.75
N ASP A 35 2.23 12.09 -6.89
CA ASP A 35 1.43 12.76 -5.87
C ASP A 35 1.11 11.78 -4.72
N VAL A 36 1.98 11.79 -3.70
CA VAL A 36 1.92 10.91 -2.52
C VAL A 36 0.59 11.00 -1.76
N PRO A 37 0.04 12.20 -1.44
CA PRO A 37 -1.27 12.31 -0.80
C PRO A 37 -2.37 11.57 -1.56
N LEU A 38 -2.51 11.83 -2.87
CA LEU A 38 -3.56 11.23 -3.70
C LEU A 38 -3.43 9.70 -3.76
N LYS A 39 -2.21 9.19 -3.95
CA LYS A 39 -1.95 7.74 -4.00
C LYS A 39 -2.16 7.07 -2.65
N THR A 40 -1.93 7.76 -1.54
CA THR A 40 -2.13 7.19 -0.21
C THR A 40 -3.60 6.84 0.01
N ASP A 41 -4.52 7.74 -0.38
CA ASP A 41 -5.96 7.48 -0.25
C ASP A 41 -6.38 6.26 -1.09
N GLU A 42 -5.91 6.17 -2.34
CA GLU A 42 -6.22 5.04 -3.23
C GLU A 42 -5.67 3.71 -2.68
N VAL A 43 -4.43 3.70 -2.18
CA VAL A 43 -3.81 2.53 -1.56
C VAL A 43 -4.59 2.08 -0.32
N VAL A 44 -5.08 3.01 0.50
CA VAL A 44 -5.88 2.72 1.69
C VAL A 44 -7.21 2.06 1.31
N ASP A 45 -7.91 2.61 0.32
CA ASP A 45 -9.21 2.11 -0.12
C ASP A 45 -9.11 0.70 -0.69
N VAL A 46 -8.16 0.46 -1.59
CA VAL A 46 -7.93 -0.87 -2.18
C VAL A 46 -7.52 -1.87 -1.09
N THR A 47 -6.67 -1.47 -0.14
CA THR A 47 -6.27 -2.35 0.96
C THR A 47 -7.45 -2.73 1.84
N ARG A 48 -8.35 -1.78 2.16
CA ARG A 48 -9.55 -2.08 2.93
C ARG A 48 -10.47 -3.02 2.17
N GLU A 49 -10.70 -2.78 0.89
CA GLU A 49 -11.57 -3.62 0.06
C GLU A 49 -11.09 -5.07 0.05
N ILE A 50 -9.80 -5.32 -0.20
CA ILE A 50 -9.24 -6.68 -0.20
C ILE A 50 -9.42 -7.37 1.17
N ILE A 51 -9.15 -6.65 2.27
CA ILE A 51 -9.20 -7.24 3.61
C ILE A 51 -10.63 -7.52 4.05
N GLU A 52 -11.56 -6.61 3.79
CA GLU A 52 -12.93 -6.72 4.25
C GLU A 52 -13.81 -7.54 3.31
N GLN A 53 -13.64 -7.39 1.99
CA GLN A 53 -14.45 -8.08 0.99
C GLN A 53 -13.89 -9.45 0.62
N ASP A 54 -12.62 -9.54 0.24
CA ASP A 54 -12.05 -10.82 -0.23
C ASP A 54 -11.75 -11.76 0.94
N MET A 55 -11.24 -11.22 2.05
CA MET A 55 -10.81 -12.02 3.20
C MET A 55 -11.86 -12.10 4.32
N GLY A 56 -12.87 -11.22 4.34
CA GLY A 56 -13.89 -11.19 5.39
C GLY A 56 -13.36 -10.81 6.77
N LEU A 57 -12.19 -10.15 6.84
CA LEU A 57 -11.53 -9.74 8.07
C LEU A 57 -11.76 -8.24 8.31
N LYS A 58 -11.70 -7.79 9.56
CA LYS A 58 -11.76 -6.35 9.85
C LYS A 58 -10.39 -5.72 9.66
N LEU A 59 -10.32 -4.59 8.96
CA LEU A 59 -9.10 -3.79 8.96
C LEU A 59 -8.96 -3.10 10.33
N GLY A 60 -7.88 -3.42 11.05
CA GLY A 60 -7.54 -2.81 12.32
C GLY A 60 -6.79 -1.50 12.11
N LYS A 61 -5.49 -1.50 12.44
CA LYS A 61 -4.60 -0.38 12.14
C LYS A 61 -4.01 -0.53 10.73
N LEU A 62 -4.09 0.53 9.92
CA LEU A 62 -3.36 0.63 8.66
C LEU A 62 -2.33 1.75 8.76
N ASP A 63 -1.05 1.39 8.68
CA ASP A 63 0.07 2.35 8.61
C ASP A 63 0.67 2.30 7.20
N VAL A 64 0.55 3.38 6.43
CA VAL A 64 1.16 3.49 5.10
C VAL A 64 2.41 4.37 5.20
N HIS A 65 3.56 3.81 4.85
CA HIS A 65 4.83 4.49 4.82
C HIS A 65 5.27 4.61 3.37
N MET A 66 5.14 5.82 2.82
CA MET A 66 5.61 6.10 1.46
C MET A 66 7.04 6.63 1.47
N ARG A 67 7.85 6.12 0.56
CA ARG A 67 9.19 6.63 0.27
C ARG A 67 9.32 6.81 -1.24
N TYR A 68 9.97 7.90 -1.63
CA TYR A 68 10.41 8.06 -3.00
C TYR A 68 11.64 7.17 -3.21
N ALA A 69 11.62 6.36 -4.27
CA ALA A 69 12.84 5.67 -4.67
C ALA A 69 13.88 6.70 -5.14
N PRO A 70 15.18 6.42 -4.95
CA PRO A 70 16.22 7.18 -5.63
C PRO A 70 15.99 7.09 -7.14
N TYR A 71 16.26 8.18 -7.86
CA TYR A 71 16.11 8.21 -9.32
C TYR A 71 16.94 7.08 -9.95
N ASP A 72 16.27 6.11 -10.55
CA ASP A 72 16.89 5.00 -11.24
C ASP A 72 16.84 5.26 -12.77
N PRO A 73 17.99 5.39 -13.46
CA PRO A 73 18.01 5.66 -14.89
C PRO A 73 17.49 4.49 -15.75
N ASP A 74 17.23 3.32 -15.18
CA ASP A 74 16.59 2.19 -15.87
C ASP A 74 15.06 2.33 -16.02
N TRP A 75 14.47 3.47 -15.60
CA TRP A 75 13.05 3.78 -15.79
C TRP A 75 12.71 4.54 -17.09
N VAL A 76 13.66 4.66 -18.03
CA VAL A 76 13.50 5.33 -19.33
C VAL A 76 12.98 4.39 -20.41
#